data_AF-A0AAC9WIA2-F1
#
_entry.id   AF-A0AAC9WIA2-F1
#
_cell.length_a   1.000
_cell.length_b   1.000
_cell.length_c   1.000
_cell.angle_alpha   90.00
_cell.angle_beta   90.00
_cell.angle_gamma   90.00
#
_symmetry.space_group_name_H-M   'P 1'
#
loop_
_entity.id
_entity.type
_entity.pdbx_description
1 polymer ?
#
loop_
_entity_poly.entity_id
_entity_poly.type
_entity_poly.pdbx_seq_one_letter_code
_entity_poly.pdbx_strand_id
1 'polypeptide(L)'
;MNKRGQAMFMVTLFLLAILIAKSLWFDPVGVLEGDREKYQLFAFQVAPLQNTSLLERGGLLTYSVIYVLKESEEGNTKIMYKEDKAWLTEELKGQYRAKVRAYIFRVIPIKDIYVQGGLQE
;
A
#
# COMPACT_ATOMS: atom_id res chain seq x y z
N MET A 1 41.61 -0.48 -0.47
CA MET A 1 40.69 0.59 -0.92
C MET A 1 41.22 1.93 -0.41
N ASN A 2 41.34 2.95 -1.25
CA ASN A 2 41.86 4.26 -0.80
C ASN A 2 40.95 4.87 0.28
N LYS A 3 41.50 5.68 1.21
CA LYS A 3 40.73 6.32 2.31
C LYS A 3 39.48 7.05 1.81
N ARG A 4 39.56 7.67 0.64
CA ARG A 4 38.42 8.31 -0.05
C ARG A 4 37.34 7.31 -0.49
N GLY A 5 37.75 6.17 -1.04
CA GLY A 5 36.82 5.11 -1.44
C GLY A 5 36.12 4.46 -0.26
N GLN A 6 36.82 4.30 0.87
CA GLN A 6 36.21 3.80 2.11
C GLN A 6 35.19 4.79 2.68
N ALA A 7 35.50 6.09 2.67
CA ALA A 7 34.55 7.12 3.08
C ALA A 7 33.30 7.16 2.17
N MET A 8 33.48 7.11 0.84
CA MET A 8 32.36 7.06 -0.10
C MET A 8 31.47 5.83 0.14
N PHE A 9 32.07 4.66 0.29
CA PHE A 9 31.33 3.43 0.57
C PHE A 9 30.52 3.52 1.86
N MET A 10 31.11 4.08 2.93
CA MET A 10 30.43 4.26 4.21
C MET A 10 29.26 5.24 4.12
N VAL A 11 29.43 6.35 3.37
CA VAL A 11 28.34 7.30 3.10
C VAL A 11 27.22 6.64 2.29
N THR A 12 27.55 5.83 1.28
CA THR A 12 26.55 5.10 0.50
C THR A 12 25.73 4.15 1.37
N LEU A 13 26.38 3.38 2.26
CA LEU A 13 25.68 2.50 3.20
C LEU A 13 24.77 3.28 4.15
N PHE A 14 25.23 4.42 4.65
CA PHE A 14 24.43 5.28 5.53
C PHE A 14 23.19 5.82 4.81
N LEU A 15 23.35 6.34 3.59
CA LEU A 15 22.22 6.81 2.78
C LEU A 15 21.24 5.67 2.44
N LEU A 16 21.76 4.48 2.13
CA LEU A 16 20.93 3.31 1.87
C LEU A 16 20.08 2.97 3.10
N ALA A 17 20.66 2.97 4.30
CA ALA A 17 19.94 2.72 5.54
C ALA A 17 18.83 3.76 5.79
N ILE A 18 19.09 5.05 5.52
CA ILE A 18 18.07 6.11 5.63
C ILE A 18 16.91 5.86 4.66
N LEU A 19 17.20 5.49 3.41
CA LEU A 19 16.17 5.23 2.40
C LEU A 19 15.30 4.02 2.79
N ILE A 20 15.92 2.96 3.30
CA ILE A 20 15.20 1.78 3.81
C ILE A 20 14.29 2.17 4.97
N ALA A 21 14.82 2.88 5.96
CA ALA A 21 14.04 3.32 7.12
C ALA A 21 12.87 4.22 6.72
N LYS A 22 13.11 5.18 5.80
CA LYS A 22 12.05 6.04 5.27
C LYS A 22 10.93 5.21 4.64
N SER A 23 11.28 4.25 3.79
CA SER A 23 10.29 3.46 3.08
C SER A 23 9.47 2.56 4.00
N LEU A 24 10.10 1.98 5.04
CA LEU A 24 9.39 1.09 5.96
C LEU A 24 8.51 1.85 6.97
N TRP A 25 8.93 3.02 7.45
CA TRP A 25 8.21 3.75 8.50
C TRP A 25 7.28 4.86 8.02
N PHE A 26 7.58 5.52 6.91
CA PHE A 26 6.82 6.71 6.48
C PHE A 26 5.88 6.46 5.30
N ASP A 27 6.06 5.37 4.56
CA ASP A 27 5.18 5.06 3.45
C ASP A 27 3.83 4.45 3.87
N PRO A 28 3.72 3.48 4.81
CA PRO A 28 2.42 2.93 5.17
C PRO A 28 1.53 3.97 5.85
N VAL A 29 0.25 3.97 5.50
CA VAL A 29 -0.77 4.70 6.26
C VAL A 29 -0.79 4.16 7.68
N GLY A 30 -0.84 5.07 8.66
CA GLY A 30 -0.95 4.70 10.07
C GLY A 30 -2.29 4.01 10.38
N VAL A 31 -2.51 3.72 11.66
CA VAL A 31 -3.78 3.16 12.12
C VAL A 31 -4.91 4.13 11.77
N LEU A 32 -5.87 3.65 10.99
CA LEU A 32 -7.10 4.35 10.65
C LEU A 32 -8.22 3.79 11.53
N GLU A 33 -9.25 4.59 11.78
CA GLU A 33 -10.42 4.17 12.55
C GLU A 33 -11.68 4.16 11.68
N GLY A 34 -12.62 3.26 12.00
CA GLY A 34 -13.95 3.19 11.41
C GLY A 34 -13.95 2.83 9.93
N ASP A 35 -14.76 3.50 9.12
CA ASP A 35 -14.95 3.19 7.69
C ASP A 35 -13.64 3.24 6.87
N ARG A 36 -12.68 4.09 7.29
CA ARG A 36 -11.40 4.21 6.58
C ARG A 36 -10.51 2.99 6.79
N GLU A 37 -10.58 2.35 7.95
CA GLU A 37 -9.87 1.10 8.25
C GLU A 37 -10.42 -0.05 7.39
N LYS A 38 -11.75 -0.17 7.32
CA LYS A 38 -12.41 -1.16 6.47
C LYS A 38 -12.07 -0.96 5.00
N TYR A 39 -12.05 0.29 4.54
CA TYR A 39 -11.64 0.61 3.18
C TYR A 39 -10.15 0.35 2.93
N GLN A 40 -9.28 0.53 3.93
CA GLN A 40 -7.87 0.16 3.85
C GLN A 40 -7.69 -1.34 3.62
N LEU A 41 -8.43 -2.18 4.37
CA LEU A 41 -8.41 -3.64 4.21
C LEU A 41 -8.90 -4.05 2.81
N PHE A 42 -10.00 -3.45 2.36
CA PHE A 42 -10.51 -3.65 1.00
C PHE A 42 -9.46 -3.30 -0.06
N ALA A 43 -8.89 -2.08 0.00
CA ALA A 43 -7.91 -1.62 -0.98
C ALA A 43 -6.65 -2.49 -0.99
N PHE A 44 -6.18 -2.93 0.18
CA PHE A 44 -5.04 -3.84 0.31
C PHE A 44 -5.29 -5.19 -0.39
N GLN A 45 -6.51 -5.73 -0.28
CA GLN A 45 -6.87 -7.03 -0.87
C GLN A 45 -7.14 -6.94 -2.37
N VAL A 46 -7.66 -5.80 -2.85
CA VAL A 46 -7.96 -5.59 -4.27
C VAL A 46 -6.72 -5.22 -5.10
N ALA A 47 -5.77 -4.48 -4.53
CA ALA A 47 -4.60 -3.99 -5.28
C ALA A 47 -3.75 -5.10 -5.96
N PRO A 48 -3.47 -6.26 -5.34
CA PRO A 48 -2.81 -7.39 -5.99
C PRO A 48 -3.57 -7.91 -7.21
N LEU A 49 -4.91 -7.96 -7.14
CA LEU A 49 -5.77 -8.45 -8.22
C LEU A 49 -5.71 -7.53 -9.45
N GLN A 50 -5.52 -6.23 -9.23
CA GLN A 50 -5.35 -5.24 -10.31
C GLN A 50 -3.93 -5.26 -10.91
N ASN A 51 -2.97 -5.97 -10.29
CA ASN A 51 -1.59 -5.97 -10.73
C ASN A 51 -1.22 -7.28 -11.47
N THR A 52 -1.25 -7.24 -12.80
CA THR A 52 -1.01 -8.42 -13.66
C THR A 52 0.48 -8.69 -13.98
N SER A 53 1.41 -8.08 -13.25
CA SER A 53 2.84 -8.17 -13.56
C SER A 53 3.43 -9.58 -13.34
N LEU A 54 4.49 -9.94 -14.09
CA LEU A 54 5.20 -11.22 -13.89
C LEU A 54 5.83 -11.33 -12.49
N LEU A 55 6.25 -10.20 -11.90
CA LEU A 55 6.81 -10.14 -10.55
C LEU A 55 5.78 -10.50 -9.47
N GLU A 56 4.50 -10.20 -9.71
CA GLU A 56 3.40 -10.59 -8.82
C GLU A 56 3.24 -12.10 -8.79
N ARG A 57 3.28 -12.75 -9.97
CA ARG A 57 3.16 -14.21 -10.08
C ARG A 57 4.29 -14.96 -9.36
N GLY A 58 5.45 -14.33 -9.25
CA GLY A 58 6.59 -14.86 -8.51
C GLY A 58 6.53 -14.65 -6.99
N GLY A 59 5.51 -13.98 -6.46
CA GLY A 59 5.38 -13.69 -5.03
C GLY A 59 6.44 -12.73 -4.47
N LEU A 60 7.11 -11.97 -5.34
CA LEU A 60 8.21 -11.07 -4.97
C LEU A 60 7.75 -9.68 -4.53
N LEU A 61 6.47 -9.37 -4.75
CA LEU A 61 5.90 -8.08 -4.44
C LEU A 61 5.24 -8.06 -3.07
N THR A 62 5.37 -6.93 -2.40
CA THR A 62 4.66 -6.62 -1.17
C THR A 62 3.88 -5.33 -1.39
N TYR A 63 2.67 -5.25 -0.85
CA TYR A 63 1.80 -4.10 -1.01
C TYR A 63 1.73 -3.32 0.30
N SER A 64 1.65 -2.00 0.20
CA SER A 64 1.38 -1.12 1.34
C SER A 64 0.37 -0.06 0.96
N VAL A 65 -0.66 0.12 1.78
CA VAL A 65 -1.62 1.20 1.59
C VAL A 65 -0.97 2.48 2.08
N ILE A 66 -0.80 3.47 1.20
CA ILE A 66 -0.13 4.73 1.49
C ILE A 66 -1.08 5.76 2.08
N TYR A 67 -2.31 5.79 1.58
CA TYR A 67 -3.37 6.63 2.15
C TYR A 67 -4.74 6.08 1.78
N VAL A 68 -5.73 6.47 2.60
CA VAL A 68 -7.16 6.33 2.33
C VAL A 68 -7.80 7.69 2.52
N LEU A 69 -8.52 8.16 1.50
CA LEU A 69 -9.22 9.43 1.49
C LEU A 69 -10.70 9.18 1.22
N LYS A 70 -11.56 9.89 1.95
CA LYS A 70 -12.98 10.01 1.63
C LYS A 70 -13.15 11.22 0.70
N GLU A 71 -13.45 10.97 -0.57
CA GLU A 71 -13.58 12.01 -1.60
C GLU A 71 -14.92 12.74 -1.51
N SER A 72 -15.99 12.07 -1.08
CA SER A 72 -17.30 12.67 -0.89
C SER A 72 -18.06 12.05 0.29
N GLU A 73 -18.87 12.85 0.97
CA GLU A 73 -19.85 12.41 1.97
C GLU A 73 -21.14 11.85 1.34
N GLU A 74 -21.34 12.09 0.04
CA GLU A 74 -22.50 11.66 -0.73
C GLU A 74 -22.29 10.27 -1.36
N GLY A 75 -23.37 9.50 -1.47
CA GLY A 75 -23.36 8.13 -2.01
C GLY A 75 -22.93 7.08 -0.99
N ASN A 76 -22.89 5.81 -1.44
CA ASN A 76 -22.41 4.68 -0.65
C ASN A 76 -21.36 3.90 -1.46
N THR A 77 -20.38 3.34 -0.78
CA THR A 77 -19.36 2.47 -1.36
C THR A 77 -19.50 1.06 -0.79
N LYS A 78 -19.89 0.11 -1.63
CA LYS A 78 -19.99 -1.31 -1.26
C LYS A 78 -18.62 -1.97 -1.35
N ILE A 79 -18.09 -2.46 -0.24
CA ILE A 79 -16.79 -3.12 -0.16
C ILE A 79 -16.95 -4.56 0.28
N MET A 80 -15.97 -5.39 -0.11
CA MET A 80 -15.85 -6.75 0.39
C MET A 80 -14.42 -7.01 0.84
N TYR A 81 -14.24 -7.32 2.11
CA TYR A 81 -12.92 -7.53 2.71
C TYR A 81 -12.94 -8.75 3.62
N LYS A 82 -11.76 -9.36 3.79
CA LYS A 82 -11.54 -10.50 4.66
C LYS A 82 -11.06 -10.05 6.03
N GLU A 83 -11.78 -10.44 7.07
CA GLU A 83 -11.47 -10.24 8.49
C GLU A 83 -11.65 -11.57 9.22
N ASP A 84 -10.71 -11.98 10.09
CA ASP A 84 -10.76 -13.24 10.84
C ASP A 84 -11.11 -14.50 10.03
N LYS A 85 -10.62 -14.54 8.78
CA LYS A 85 -10.87 -15.57 7.76
C LYS A 85 -12.27 -15.59 7.15
N ALA A 86 -13.21 -14.76 7.62
CA ALA A 86 -14.51 -14.56 7.02
C ALA A 86 -14.47 -13.46 5.96
N TRP A 87 -15.25 -13.62 4.88
CA TRP A 87 -15.50 -12.55 3.93
C TRP A 87 -16.69 -11.74 4.42
N LEU A 88 -16.49 -10.44 4.60
CA LEU A 88 -17.52 -9.48 5.00
C LEU A 88 -17.83 -8.57 3.83
N THR A 89 -19.12 -8.25 3.64
CA THR A 89 -19.57 -7.24 2.68
C THR A 89 -20.28 -6.15 3.46
N GLU A 90 -19.86 -4.91 3.25
CA GLU A 90 -20.42 -3.75 3.93
C GLU A 90 -20.58 -2.57 2.97
N GLU A 91 -21.54 -1.70 3.27
CA GLU A 91 -21.71 -0.42 2.60
C GLU A 91 -21.18 0.70 3.49
N LEU A 92 -20.14 1.38 3.02
CA LEU A 92 -19.60 2.56 3.68
C LEU A 92 -20.30 3.81 3.16
N LYS A 93 -20.58 4.77 4.04
CA LYS A 93 -21.19 6.04 3.64
C LYS A 93 -20.15 6.94 2.98
N GLY A 94 -20.44 7.38 1.77
CA GLY A 94 -19.59 8.26 0.97
C GLY A 94 -18.73 7.51 -0.04
N GLN A 95 -17.91 8.26 -0.76
CA GLN A 95 -16.98 7.75 -1.78
C GLN A 95 -15.56 7.77 -1.27
N TYR A 96 -14.84 6.68 -1.50
CA TYR A 96 -13.49 6.49 -0.99
C TYR A 96 -12.49 6.24 -2.12
N ARG A 97 -11.26 6.65 -1.88
CA ARG A 97 -10.10 6.37 -2.71
C ARG A 97 -8.91 5.98 -1.84
N ALA A 98 -8.19 4.96 -2.27
CA ALA A 98 -6.95 4.55 -1.66
C ALA A 98 -5.82 4.53 -2.69
N LYS A 99 -4.61 4.80 -2.20
CA LYS A 99 -3.38 4.55 -2.96
C LYS A 99 -2.65 3.39 -2.32
N VAL A 100 -2.40 2.35 -3.10
CA VAL A 100 -1.61 1.19 -2.69
C VAL A 100 -0.34 1.18 -3.53
N ARG A 101 0.80 1.00 -2.87
CA ARG A 101 2.11 0.94 -3.52
C ARG A 101 2.65 -0.47 -3.44
N ALA A 102 3.10 -0.97 -4.58
CA ALA A 102 3.80 -2.23 -4.68
C ALA A 102 5.31 -2.01 -4.51
N TYR A 103 5.94 -2.89 -3.74
CA TYR A 103 7.36 -2.90 -3.44
C TYR A 103 7.96 -4.22 -3.86
N ILE A 104 9.16 -4.18 -4.45
CA ILE A 104 10.01 -5.37 -4.54
C ILE A 104 10.91 -5.43 -3.31
N PHE A 105 11.08 -6.63 -2.74
CA PHE A 105 11.83 -6.86 -1.50
C PHE A 105 11.40 -5.99 -0.32
N ARG A 106 10.11 -5.56 -0.28
CA ARG A 106 9.53 -4.69 0.76
C ARG A 106 10.11 -3.28 0.88
N VAL A 107 11.05 -2.89 0.02
CA VAL A 107 11.80 -1.62 0.18
C VAL A 107 11.74 -0.76 -1.07
N ILE A 108 11.85 -1.35 -2.26
CA ILE A 108 11.98 -0.56 -3.48
C ILE A 108 10.59 -0.41 -4.10
N PRO A 109 10.01 0.81 -4.13
CA PRO A 109 8.71 1.01 -4.72
C PRO A 109 8.80 0.85 -6.24
N ILE A 110 7.88 0.08 -6.81
CA ILE A 110 7.87 -0.22 -8.26
C ILE A 110 6.64 0.32 -8.97
N LYS A 111 5.50 0.44 -8.28
CA LYS A 111 4.23 0.81 -8.89
C LYS A 111 3.26 1.36 -7.87
N ASP A 112 2.54 2.39 -8.28
CA ASP A 112 1.40 2.95 -7.56
C ASP A 112 0.10 2.44 -8.20
N ILE A 113 -0.84 1.99 -7.36
CA ILE A 113 -2.15 1.46 -7.72
C ILE A 113 -3.20 2.31 -7.01
N TYR A 114 -4.19 2.79 -7.75
CA TYR A 114 -5.28 3.60 -7.20
C TYR A 114 -6.55 2.76 -7.19
N VAL A 115 -7.09 2.54 -5.99
CA VAL A 115 -8.38 1.88 -5.79
C VAL A 115 -9.40 2.98 -5.52
N GLN A 116 -10.45 3.05 -6.34
CA GLN A 116 -11.51 4.05 -6.25
C GLN A 116 -12.86 3.35 -6.19
N GLY A 117 -13.74 3.80 -5.30
CA GLY A 117 -15.07 3.19 -5.15
C GLY A 117 -15.01 1.78 -4.58
N GLY A 118 -16.00 0.96 -4.94
CA GLY A 118 -16.25 -0.36 -4.36
C GLY A 118 -16.38 -1.45 -5.42
N LEU A 119 -17.05 -2.55 -5.06
CA LEU A 119 -17.45 -3.56 -6.03
C LEU A 119 -18.38 -2.94 -7.09
N GLN A 120 -18.05 -3.12 -8.36
CA GLN A 120 -18.97 -2.86 -9.47
C GLN A 120 -19.86 -4.09 -9.62
N GLU A 121 -21.18 -3.91 -9.48
CA GLU A 121 -22.18 -4.94 -9.81
C GLU A 121 -22.29 -5.16 -11.32
#